data_AF-F7AJB1-F1
#
_entry.id   AF-F7AJB1-F1
#
_cell.length_a   1.000
_cell.length_b   1.000
_cell.length_c   1.000
_cell.angle_alpha   90.00
_cell.angle_beta   90.00
_cell.angle_gamma   90.00
#
_symmetry.space_group_name_H-M   'P 1'
#
loop_
_entity.id
_entity.type
_entity.pdbx_description
1 polymer ?
#
loop_
_entity_poly.entity_id
_entity_poly.type
_entity_poly.pdbx_seq_one_letter_code
_entity_poly.pdbx_strand_id
1 'polypeptide(L)'
;MTSSLKIWGMLLALLYILCRLCVYSKDVYWREFIKLHYLSPSREFKGYKCDVLMREKEALKGKRSHIFIYSLWFKIQRTCIDEKGSNRYRNAYVWAPGALKVLECHWEKYNRRYIESRSFSYIEFHCGIDGYVDNIEDLKIIEPINN
;
A
#
# COMPACT_ATOMS: atom_id res chain seq x y z
N MET A 1 -41.59 -14.58 -29.49
CA MET A 1 -40.19 -14.12 -29.65
C MET A 1 -39.69 -13.43 -28.38
N THR A 2 -39.69 -14.13 -27.24
CA THR A 2 -39.37 -13.59 -25.90
C THR A 2 -38.11 -14.21 -25.28
N SER A 3 -37.50 -15.19 -25.96
CA SER A 3 -36.31 -15.91 -25.49
C SER A 3 -35.01 -15.15 -25.79
N SER A 4 -34.88 -14.51 -26.96
CA SER A 4 -33.65 -13.81 -27.37
C SER A 4 -33.34 -12.59 -26.51
N LEU A 5 -34.35 -11.81 -26.10
CA LEU A 5 -34.16 -10.59 -25.30
C LEU A 5 -33.66 -10.89 -23.88
N LYS A 6 -34.14 -11.97 -23.26
CA LYS A 6 -33.70 -12.42 -21.93
C LYS A 6 -32.27 -12.97 -21.96
N ILE A 7 -31.91 -13.71 -23.01
CA ILE A 7 -30.55 -14.22 -23.21
C ILE A 7 -29.57 -13.05 -23.41
N TRP A 8 -29.94 -12.05 -24.20
CA TRP A 8 -29.10 -10.86 -24.41
C TRP A 8 -28.92 -10.01 -23.15
N GLY A 9 -29.99 -9.84 -22.37
CA GLY A 9 -29.93 -9.17 -21.07
C GLY A 9 -29.02 -9.89 -20.06
N MET A 10 -29.10 -11.22 -20.00
CA MET A 10 -28.20 -12.04 -19.16
C MET A 10 -26.74 -11.95 -19.62
N LEU A 11 -26.49 -11.93 -20.92
CA LEU A 11 -25.14 -11.83 -21.49
C LEU A 11 -24.50 -10.47 -21.20
N LEU A 12 -25.28 -9.39 -21.32
CA LEU A 12 -24.85 -8.03 -20.97
C LEU A 12 -24.59 -7.88 -19.46
N ALA A 13 -25.44 -8.45 -18.61
CA ALA A 13 -25.23 -8.44 -17.16
C ALA A 13 -23.95 -9.20 -16.77
N LEU A 14 -23.70 -10.36 -17.39
CA LEU A 14 -22.48 -11.13 -17.18
C LEU A 14 -21.24 -10.36 -17.65
N LEU A 15 -21.29 -9.73 -18.83
CA LEU A 15 -20.20 -8.90 -19.35
C LEU A 15 -19.90 -7.72 -18.43
N TYR A 16 -20.95 -7.09 -17.88
CA TYR A 16 -20.82 -5.99 -16.93
C TYR A 16 -20.15 -6.44 -15.63
N ILE A 17 -20.55 -7.60 -15.09
CA ILE A 17 -19.93 -8.20 -13.89
C ILE A 17 -18.47 -8.56 -14.15
N LEU A 18 -18.16 -9.18 -15.30
CA LEU A 18 -16.79 -9.52 -15.69
C LEU A 18 -15.92 -8.27 -15.90
N CYS A 19 -16.46 -7.22 -16.50
CA CYS A 19 -15.76 -5.94 -16.67
C CYS A 19 -15.46 -5.28 -15.32
N ARG A 20 -16.43 -5.28 -14.40
CA ARG A 20 -16.25 -4.81 -13.01
C ARG A 20 -15.20 -5.62 -12.28
N LEU A 21 -15.22 -6.96 -12.41
CA LEU A 21 -14.22 -7.86 -11.83
C LEU A 21 -12.81 -7.58 -12.38
N CYS A 22 -12.66 -7.39 -13.70
CA CYS A 22 -11.37 -7.08 -14.33
C CYS A 22 -10.82 -5.70 -13.95
N VAL A 23 -11.68 -4.71 -13.72
CA VAL A 23 -11.26 -3.38 -13.24
C VAL A 23 -10.91 -3.45 -11.75
N TYR A 24 -11.70 -4.18 -10.96
CA TYR A 24 -11.47 -4.36 -9.53
C TYR A 24 -10.25 -5.26 -9.26
N SER A 25 -9.90 -6.20 -10.15
CA SER A 25 -8.75 -7.09 -9.96
C SER A 25 -7.41 -6.39 -10.16
N LYS A 26 -7.36 -5.35 -11.02
CA LYS A 26 -6.13 -4.65 -11.41
C LYS A 26 -5.53 -3.75 -10.33
N ASP A 27 -6.17 -3.62 -9.18
CA ASP A 27 -5.72 -2.78 -8.07
C ASP A 27 -5.97 -3.41 -6.69
N VAL A 28 -6.32 -4.71 -6.59
CA VAL A 28 -6.56 -5.35 -5.28
C VAL A 28 -5.31 -5.26 -4.41
N TYR A 29 -4.17 -5.62 -4.98
CA TYR A 29 -2.90 -5.59 -4.26
C TYR A 29 -2.51 -4.17 -3.85
N TRP A 30 -2.70 -3.19 -4.74
CA TRP A 30 -2.52 -1.78 -4.43
C TRP A 30 -3.40 -1.29 -3.28
N ARG A 31 -4.69 -1.65 -3.30
CA ARG A 31 -5.65 -1.23 -2.27
C ARG A 31 -5.31 -1.84 -0.92
N GLU A 32 -4.98 -3.12 -0.87
CA GLU A 32 -4.53 -3.77 0.37
C GLU A 32 -3.20 -3.18 0.84
N PHE A 33 -2.27 -2.91 -0.07
CA PHE A 33 -1.00 -2.24 0.25
C PHE A 33 -1.24 -0.89 0.92
N ILE A 34 -2.00 0.01 0.30
CA ILE A 34 -2.33 1.32 0.87
C ILE A 34 -3.06 1.18 2.19
N LYS A 35 -4.05 0.28 2.26
CA LYS A 35 -4.79 0.04 3.50
C LYS A 35 -3.88 -0.39 4.64
N LEU A 36 -2.81 -1.14 4.39
CA LEU A 36 -1.90 -1.63 5.43
C LEU A 36 -0.77 -0.67 5.75
N HIS A 37 -0.18 0.00 4.76
CA HIS A 37 1.07 0.73 4.91
C HIS A 37 0.93 2.25 4.90
N TYR A 38 -0.17 2.81 4.37
CA TYR A 38 -0.28 4.26 4.19
C TYR A 38 -0.62 5.02 5.48
N LEU A 39 0.11 6.12 5.73
CA LEU A 39 -0.26 7.16 6.69
C LEU A 39 -0.50 8.48 5.96
N SER A 40 -1.64 9.11 6.25
CA SER A 40 -2.03 10.36 5.62
C SER A 40 -1.28 11.57 6.19
N PRO A 41 -0.76 12.47 5.34
CA PRO A 41 -0.20 13.75 5.78
C PRO A 41 -1.23 14.76 6.30
N SER A 42 -2.52 14.43 6.26
CA SER A 42 -3.58 15.23 6.89
C SER A 42 -3.50 15.26 8.42
N ARG A 43 -2.80 14.28 9.02
CA ARG A 43 -2.46 14.24 10.44
C ARG A 43 -0.95 14.39 10.58
N GLU A 44 -0.49 15.14 11.59
CA GLU A 44 0.94 15.28 11.85
C GLU A 44 1.62 13.93 12.10
N PHE A 45 2.82 13.76 11.55
CA PHE A 45 3.55 12.49 11.63
C PHE A 45 3.80 12.00 13.07
N LYS A 46 4.17 12.91 13.99
CA LYS A 46 4.36 12.60 15.43
C LYS A 46 3.07 12.12 16.12
N GLY A 47 1.92 12.47 15.55
CA GLY A 47 0.62 12.13 16.08
C GLY A 47 0.28 10.64 15.93
N TYR A 48 0.87 9.95 14.95
CA TYR A 48 0.64 8.51 14.76
C TYR A 48 1.31 7.69 15.86
N LYS A 49 0.55 6.74 16.43
CA LYS A 49 0.99 5.86 17.52
C LYS A 49 0.87 4.40 17.12
N CYS A 50 1.93 3.62 17.37
CA CYS A 50 1.99 2.23 16.91
C CYS A 50 0.97 1.34 17.62
N ASP A 51 0.76 1.52 18.92
CA ASP A 51 -0.26 0.75 19.66
C ASP A 51 -1.68 0.94 19.10
N VAL A 52 -1.97 2.11 18.54
CA VAL A 52 -3.26 2.40 17.91
C VAL A 52 -3.31 1.76 16.52
N LEU A 53 -2.34 2.10 15.66
CA LEU A 53 -2.29 1.65 14.27
C LEU A 53 -2.27 0.12 14.13
N MET A 54 -1.51 -0.58 14.99
CA MET A 54 -1.40 -2.04 14.97
C MET A 54 -2.69 -2.73 15.43
N ARG A 55 -3.57 -2.04 16.16
CA ARG A 55 -4.87 -2.58 16.62
C ARG A 55 -6.03 -2.24 15.68
N GLU A 56 -5.98 -1.07 15.04
CA GLU A 56 -7.02 -0.61 14.10
C GLU A 56 -7.15 -1.50 12.87
N LYS A 57 -6.05 -2.13 12.44
CA LYS A 57 -6.01 -2.98 11.24
C LYS A 57 -6.00 -4.45 11.65
N GLU A 58 -7.08 -5.16 11.37
CA GLU A 58 -7.23 -6.59 11.72
C GLU A 58 -6.03 -7.43 11.27
N ALA A 59 -5.58 -7.22 10.03
CA ALA A 59 -4.45 -7.93 9.43
C ALA A 59 -3.08 -7.68 10.11
N LEU A 60 -2.99 -6.71 11.03
CA LEU A 60 -1.77 -6.41 11.78
C LEU A 60 -1.80 -6.96 13.22
N LYS A 61 -2.94 -7.49 13.69
CA LYS A 61 -3.03 -8.04 15.04
C LYS A 61 -2.03 -9.18 15.23
N GLY A 62 -1.26 -9.08 16.32
CA GLY A 62 -0.25 -10.08 16.70
C GLY A 62 1.06 -10.03 15.89
N LYS A 63 1.17 -9.17 14.87
CA LYS A 63 2.44 -9.02 14.13
C LYS A 63 3.49 -8.37 15.01
N ARG A 64 4.71 -8.92 15.04
CA ARG A 64 5.80 -8.38 15.87
C ARG A 64 6.31 -7.03 15.39
N SER A 65 6.23 -6.76 14.09
CA SER A 65 6.61 -5.48 13.51
C SER A 65 5.77 -5.16 12.28
N HIS A 66 5.73 -3.88 11.91
CA HIS A 66 5.12 -3.41 10.67
C HIS A 66 5.67 -2.04 10.28
N ILE A 67 5.75 -1.79 8.97
CA ILE A 67 6.23 -0.53 8.41
C ILE A 67 5.06 0.28 7.87
N PHE A 68 5.01 1.55 8.26
CA PHE A 68 4.08 2.53 7.74
C PHE A 68 4.81 3.66 7.01
N ILE A 69 4.24 4.11 5.90
CA ILE A 69 4.80 5.13 5.01
C ILE A 69 3.97 6.40 5.11
N TYR A 70 4.60 7.48 5.55
CA TYR A 70 4.00 8.80 5.62
C TYR A 70 4.38 9.61 4.36
N SER A 71 3.43 9.71 3.44
CA SER A 71 3.59 10.43 2.17
C SER A 71 2.23 10.78 1.56
N LEU A 72 2.20 11.46 0.42
CA LEU A 72 0.98 11.52 -0.39
C LEU A 72 0.82 10.17 -1.10
N TRP A 73 -0.38 9.56 -1.05
CA TRP A 73 -0.59 8.19 -1.58
C TRP A 73 -0.21 8.09 -3.07
N PHE A 74 -0.45 9.13 -3.86
CA PHE A 74 -0.12 9.17 -5.27
C PHE A 74 1.40 9.16 -5.53
N LYS A 75 2.23 9.60 -4.57
CA LYS A 75 3.69 9.50 -4.69
C LYS A 75 4.14 8.05 -4.62
N ILE A 76 3.53 7.24 -3.74
CA ILE A 76 3.79 5.80 -3.65
C ILE A 76 3.29 5.11 -4.92
N GLN A 77 2.08 5.44 -5.38
CA GLN A 77 1.51 4.84 -6.58
C GLN A 77 2.38 5.06 -7.83
N ARG A 78 2.96 6.26 -7.93
CA ARG A 78 3.78 6.67 -9.07
C ARG A 78 5.15 6.00 -9.11
N THR A 79 5.62 5.38 -8.02
CA THR A 79 6.93 4.71 -8.01
C THR A 79 7.04 3.65 -9.11
N CYS A 80 5.95 2.93 -9.39
CA CYS A 80 5.94 1.90 -10.42
C CYS A 80 5.73 2.44 -11.84
N ILE A 81 5.70 3.77 -12.03
CA ILE A 81 5.62 4.39 -13.35
C ILE A 81 7.03 4.79 -13.77
N ASP A 82 7.39 4.49 -15.02
CA ASP A 82 8.68 4.89 -15.57
C ASP A 82 8.86 6.41 -15.60
N GLU A 83 10.11 6.86 -15.76
CA GLU A 83 10.45 8.29 -15.77
C GLU A 83 9.70 9.08 -16.86
N LYS A 84 9.35 8.41 -17.96
CA LYS A 84 8.62 9.00 -19.09
C LYS A 84 7.12 9.12 -18.82
N GLY A 85 6.60 8.44 -17.80
CA GLY A 85 5.19 8.44 -17.45
C GLY A 85 4.31 7.58 -18.36
N SER A 86 4.90 6.86 -19.32
CA SER A 86 4.15 6.18 -20.39
C SER A 86 4.00 4.69 -20.14
N ASN A 87 4.84 4.09 -19.30
CA ASN A 87 4.75 2.68 -18.95
C ASN A 87 4.90 2.45 -17.44
N ARG A 88 4.55 1.24 -17.01
CA ARG A 88 4.72 0.79 -15.63
C ARG A 88 5.74 -0.34 -15.55
N TYR A 89 6.59 -0.28 -14.54
CA TYR A 89 7.40 -1.42 -14.11
C TYR A 89 6.48 -2.53 -13.61
N ARG A 90 6.75 -3.79 -14.00
CA ARG A 90 5.95 -4.96 -13.63
C ARG A 90 6.86 -6.08 -13.17
N ASN A 91 6.50 -6.73 -12.07
CA ASN A 91 7.29 -7.76 -11.41
C ASN A 91 8.76 -7.33 -11.24
N ALA A 92 8.94 -6.13 -10.71
CA ALA A 92 10.22 -5.44 -10.64
C ALA A 92 10.37 -4.72 -9.30
N TYR A 93 11.61 -4.55 -8.87
CA TYR A 93 11.98 -3.88 -7.64
C TYR A 93 12.46 -2.47 -7.98
N VAL A 94 11.83 -1.47 -7.38
CA VAL A 94 12.04 -0.06 -7.74
C VAL A 94 12.19 0.77 -6.47
N TRP A 95 13.31 1.47 -6.38
CA TRP A 95 13.54 2.46 -5.33
C TRP A 95 12.64 3.67 -5.54
N ALA A 96 12.03 4.14 -4.46
CA ALA A 96 11.32 5.40 -4.45
C ALA A 96 12.25 6.54 -4.93
N PRO A 97 11.79 7.48 -5.77
CA PRO A 97 12.63 8.56 -6.31
C PRO A 97 13.26 9.50 -5.26
N GLY A 98 12.84 9.39 -3.99
CA GLY A 98 13.40 10.16 -2.90
C GLY A 98 13.06 9.55 -1.55
N ALA A 99 13.70 10.07 -0.51
CA ALA A 99 13.45 9.64 0.87
C ALA A 99 12.01 9.93 1.31
N LEU A 100 11.42 8.98 2.03
CA LEU A 100 10.08 9.10 2.60
C LEU A 100 10.16 8.98 4.12
N LYS A 101 9.21 9.61 4.82
CA LYS A 101 9.05 9.42 6.26
C LYS A 101 8.46 8.05 6.52
N VAL A 102 9.11 7.29 7.39
CA VAL A 102 8.70 5.94 7.76
C VAL A 102 8.48 5.86 9.27
N LEU A 103 7.36 5.25 9.65
CA LEU A 103 7.07 4.84 11.01
C LEU A 103 7.16 3.32 11.08
N GLU A 104 8.17 2.81 11.73
CA GLU A 104 8.31 1.39 12.03
C GLU A 104 7.76 1.11 13.43
N CYS A 105 6.85 0.16 13.50
CA CYS A 105 6.26 -0.33 14.74
C CYS A 105 6.91 -1.65 15.11
N HIS A 106 7.35 -1.81 16.35
CA HIS A 106 7.84 -3.08 16.85
C HIS A 106 7.33 -3.40 18.25
N TRP A 107 7.05 -4.68 18.49
CA TRP A 107 6.55 -5.17 19.74
C TRP A 107 7.66 -5.23 20.79
N GLU A 108 7.51 -4.46 21.86
CA GLU A 108 8.39 -4.46 23.01
C GLU A 108 7.84 -5.42 24.07
N LYS A 109 8.54 -6.55 24.28
CA LYS A 109 8.07 -7.63 25.16
C LYS A 109 7.90 -7.20 26.62
N TYR A 110 8.79 -6.33 27.13
CA TYR A 110 8.82 -5.94 28.54
C TYR A 110 7.60 -5.11 28.94
N ASN A 111 7.34 -4.01 28.22
CA ASN A 111 6.20 -3.12 28.48
C ASN A 111 4.91 -3.59 27.79
N ARG A 112 4.95 -4.71 27.05
CA ARG A 112 3.81 -5.30 26.33
C ARG A 112 3.06 -4.29 25.45
N ARG A 113 3.83 -3.53 24.68
CA ARG A 113 3.31 -2.47 23.81
C ARG A 113 4.11 -2.38 22.52
N TYR A 114 3.54 -1.75 21.50
CA TYR A 114 4.30 -1.38 20.32
C TYR A 114 5.00 -0.05 20.55
N ILE A 115 6.30 -0.01 20.25
CA ILE A 115 7.06 1.23 20.23
C ILE A 115 7.42 1.62 18.80
N GLU A 116 7.80 2.88 18.65
CA GLU A 116 7.81 3.60 17.38
C GLU A 116 9.22 4.06 17.05
N SER A 117 9.74 3.62 15.90
CA SER A 117 10.93 4.20 15.28
C SER A 117 10.49 5.07 14.12
N ARG A 118 10.93 6.33 14.11
CA ARG A 118 10.62 7.29 13.04
C ARG A 118 11.90 7.61 12.29
N SER A 119 11.85 7.70 10.97
CA SER A 119 13.02 8.00 10.15
C SER A 119 12.64 8.62 8.81
N PHE A 120 13.63 9.23 8.15
CA PHE A 120 13.64 9.38 6.71
C PHE A 120 14.40 8.20 6.11
N SER A 121 13.78 7.52 5.14
CA SER A 121 14.36 6.32 4.53
C SER A 121 14.13 6.30 3.03
N TYR A 122 15.11 5.77 2.29
CA TYR A 122 14.84 5.25 0.95
C TYR A 122 14.10 3.92 1.09
N ILE A 123 13.12 3.68 0.22
CA ILE A 123 12.28 2.48 0.26
C ILE A 123 12.36 1.83 -1.12
N GLU A 124 12.66 0.53 -1.15
CA GLU A 124 12.50 -0.30 -2.32
C GLU A 124 11.11 -0.94 -2.29
N PHE A 125 10.35 -0.72 -3.36
CA PHE A 125 9.03 -1.30 -3.52
C PHE A 125 9.08 -2.42 -4.55
N HIS A 126 8.28 -3.46 -4.34
CA HIS A 126 7.93 -4.37 -5.41
C HIS A 126 6.73 -3.80 -6.18
N CYS A 127 6.91 -3.71 -7.49
CA CYS A 127 5.88 -3.39 -8.45
C CYS A 127 5.32 -4.71 -8.97
N GLY A 128 4.08 -5.02 -8.61
CA GLY A 128 3.40 -6.25 -8.97
C GLY A 128 3.18 -6.43 -10.47
N ILE A 129 2.56 -7.55 -10.82
CA ILE A 129 2.29 -7.91 -12.24
C ILE A 129 1.38 -6.90 -12.95
N ASP A 130 0.52 -6.21 -12.21
CA ASP A 130 -0.38 -5.15 -12.70
C ASP A 130 0.29 -3.77 -12.79
N GLY A 131 1.53 -3.66 -12.30
CA GLY A 131 2.34 -2.46 -12.31
C GLY A 131 2.00 -1.47 -11.21
N TYR A 132 1.40 -1.92 -10.11
CA TYR A 132 1.23 -1.15 -8.88
C TYR A 132 2.14 -1.67 -7.78
N VAL A 133 2.40 -0.83 -6.77
CA VAL A 133 3.09 -1.26 -5.56
C VAL A 133 2.21 -2.26 -4.83
N ASP A 134 2.77 -3.42 -4.50
CA ASP A 134 2.09 -4.46 -3.71
C ASP A 134 2.87 -4.87 -2.46
N ASN A 135 4.17 -4.53 -2.37
CA ASN A 135 5.01 -4.84 -1.21
C ASN A 135 6.13 -3.81 -0.99
N ILE A 136 6.66 -3.79 0.23
CA ILE A 136 7.94 -3.15 0.60
C ILE A 136 8.99 -4.26 0.65
N GLU A 137 10.08 -4.11 -0.10
CA GLU A 137 11.15 -5.11 -0.13
C GLU A 137 12.31 -4.75 0.79
N ASP A 138 12.78 -3.52 0.69
CA ASP A 138 13.91 -3.06 1.48
C ASP A 138 13.74 -1.60 1.93
N LEU A 139 14.48 -1.27 2.98
CA LEU A 139 14.48 0.04 3.59
C LEU A 139 15.90 0.45 3.99
N LYS A 140 16.34 1.60 3.46
CA LYS A 140 17.63 2.21 3.82
C LYS A 140 17.39 3.48 4.61
N ILE A 141 17.62 3.40 5.92
CA ILE A 141 17.53 4.54 6.84
C ILE A 141 18.60 5.57 6.48
N ILE A 142 18.17 6.82 6.30
CA ILE A 142 19.07 7.96 6.10
C ILE A 142 19.34 8.61 7.45
N GLU A 143 18.27 8.98 8.16
CA GLU A 143 18.34 9.61 9.46
C GLU A 143 17.15 9.23 10.34
N PRO A 144 17.37 8.96 11.64
CA PRO A 144 16.28 8.83 12.59
C PRO A 144 15.64 10.20 12.86
N ILE A 145 14.33 10.21 13.04
CA ILE A 145 13.57 11.37 13.48
C ILE A 145 13.34 11.19 14.98
N ASN A 146 14.12 11.91 15.78
CA ASN A 146 13.90 11.98 17.21
C ASN A 146 12.61 12.76 17.51
N ASN A 147 11.86 12.28 18.48
CA ASN A 147 10.64 12.94 18.96
C ASN A 147 10.96 14.15 19.85
#